data_AF-A0AAW0DNB0-F1
#
_entry.id   AF-A0AAW0DNB0-F1
#
_cell.length_a   1.000
_cell.length_b   1.000
_cell.length_c   1.000
_cell.angle_alpha   90.00
_cell.angle_beta   90.00
_cell.angle_gamma   90.00
#
_symmetry.space_group_name_H-M   'P 1'
#
loop_
_entity.id
_entity.type
_entity.pdbx_description
1 polymer ?
#
loop_
_entity_poly.entity_id
_entity_poly.type
_entity_poly.pdbx_seq_one_letter_code
_entity_poly.pdbx_strand_id
1 'polypeptide(L)'
;ERVYSESEVYCLQMLRQKRGFPLYEPAPQISLHEAYRSRGISIGDVGRVTQDGIFDFFFNIFLSSEDPVNANETPEGFMPLAMYQPKDVFHLYHAPGSHVSTSTVARQDVGVSSDIVPDNGFIFRCDVTQGAVLALPHSTHLQKLQNIGTVQCYAARHAASWYEHVNGPRGRELKNGELYLVTGHERTVSWGMASYHKSNCDFRLKFQENTDRYRWSGVVGQDNPSKRKCYNPSSTNVSPPNHTVFLHGLSISLKQGLWDMLFGTVSVETSSIPDFYVHFDRLRGSGVDSKRRLPWWSRLFRTAGRPGAEPQRAISNQGPEAILAEFPRNSKISNPGKLMNEYILSKSPDTNVALTHDDDWCDILGDTSDIQTLADFLRQVEDRFTLCTENG
;
A
#
# COMPACT_ATOMS: atom_id res chain seq x y z
N GLU A 1 12.55 16.71 -12.73
CA GLU A 1 12.46 16.12 -11.37
C GLU A 1 11.19 15.26 -11.31
N ARG A 2 11.22 14.12 -10.60
CA ARG A 2 10.01 13.32 -10.35
C ARG A 2 9.10 14.10 -9.39
N VAL A 3 7.85 14.33 -9.79
CA VAL A 3 6.85 14.93 -8.91
C VAL A 3 6.21 13.81 -8.11
N TYR A 4 6.37 13.82 -6.78
CA TYR A 4 5.73 12.85 -5.88
C TYR A 4 4.30 13.30 -5.56
N SER A 5 3.38 12.34 -5.47
CA SER A 5 2.04 12.61 -4.94
C SER A 5 2.10 12.90 -3.43
N GLU A 6 1.06 13.52 -2.90
CA GLU A 6 0.97 13.87 -1.48
C GLU A 6 0.95 12.64 -0.58
N SER A 7 0.27 11.57 -1.03
CA SER A 7 0.25 10.27 -0.36
C SER A 7 1.60 9.57 -0.43
N GLU A 8 2.33 9.66 -1.56
CA GLU A 8 3.69 9.14 -1.66
C GLU A 8 4.62 9.82 -0.66
N VAL A 9 4.58 11.16 -0.60
CA VAL A 9 5.40 11.92 0.35
C VAL A 9 5.04 11.51 1.78
N TYR A 10 3.75 11.43 2.12
CA TYR A 10 3.31 11.00 3.45
C TYR A 10 3.87 9.62 3.79
N CYS A 11 3.66 8.61 2.94
CA CYS A 11 4.11 7.25 3.21
C CYS A 11 5.63 7.16 3.32
N LEU A 12 6.38 7.75 2.39
CA LEU A 12 7.85 7.72 2.42
C LEU A 12 8.41 8.37 3.69
N GLN A 13 7.81 9.47 4.14
CA GLN A 13 8.21 10.14 5.37
C GLN A 13 7.83 9.33 6.63
N MET A 14 6.67 8.67 6.62
CA MET A 14 6.19 7.89 7.77
C MET A 14 6.87 6.53 7.91
N LEU A 15 7.32 5.91 6.83
CA LEU A 15 8.15 4.69 6.87
C LEU A 15 9.42 4.87 7.72
N ARG A 16 9.95 6.10 7.79
CA ARG A 16 11.15 6.43 8.59
C ARG A 16 10.88 6.56 10.09
N GLN A 17 9.62 6.50 10.52
CA GLN A 17 9.23 6.68 11.92
C GLN A 17 9.27 5.38 12.74
N LYS A 18 9.71 4.26 12.13
CA LYS A 18 9.80 2.93 12.77
C LYS A 18 8.49 2.46 13.42
N ARG A 19 7.35 2.80 12.82
CA ARG A 19 6.01 2.45 13.31
C ARG A 19 5.30 1.40 12.45
N GLY A 20 6.02 0.71 11.58
CA GLY A 20 5.45 -0.19 10.58
C GLY A 20 4.95 0.55 9.34
N PHE A 21 4.20 -0.14 8.48
CA PHE A 21 3.75 0.39 7.20
C PHE A 21 2.61 1.42 7.38
N PRO A 22 2.77 2.68 6.92
CA PRO A 22 1.75 3.71 7.08
C PRO A 22 0.57 3.54 6.11
N LEU A 23 -0.65 3.71 6.61
CA LEU A 23 -1.83 3.85 5.78
C LEU A 23 -2.23 5.33 5.66
N TYR A 24 -2.69 5.73 4.48
CA TYR A 24 -3.19 7.09 4.23
C TYR A 24 -4.67 7.17 3.86
N GLU A 25 -5.36 6.04 4.00
CA GLU A 25 -6.79 5.94 4.18
C GLU A 25 -7.11 5.01 5.36
N PRO A 26 -7.00 5.50 6.61
CA PRO A 26 -7.19 4.68 7.82
C PRO A 26 -8.59 4.08 8.01
N ALA A 27 -9.61 4.66 7.39
CA ALA A 27 -11.01 4.29 7.62
C ALA A 27 -11.39 2.96 6.95
N PRO A 28 -12.15 2.07 7.62
CA PRO A 28 -12.77 0.93 6.96
C PRO A 28 -13.68 1.39 5.82
N GLN A 29 -13.61 0.69 4.69
CA GLN A 29 -14.44 1.01 3.53
C GLN A 29 -15.90 0.62 3.77
N ILE A 30 -16.82 1.43 3.26
CA ILE A 30 -18.27 1.22 3.44
C ILE A 30 -18.78 -0.09 2.81
N SER A 31 -18.08 -0.60 1.80
CA SER A 31 -18.40 -1.85 1.12
C SER A 31 -18.01 -3.10 1.90
N LEU A 32 -17.25 -2.97 3.00
CA LEU A 32 -16.82 -4.12 3.79
C LEU A 32 -17.99 -4.71 4.59
N HIS A 33 -17.88 -6.02 4.86
CA HIS A 33 -18.77 -6.71 5.79
C HIS A 33 -18.80 -5.99 7.14
N GLU A 34 -19.95 -6.04 7.83
CA GLU A 34 -20.16 -5.34 9.10
C GLU A 34 -19.11 -5.71 10.18
N ALA A 35 -18.64 -6.96 10.17
CA ALA A 35 -17.55 -7.41 11.03
C ALA A 35 -16.28 -6.57 10.86
N TYR A 36 -15.91 -6.20 9.63
CA TYR A 36 -14.74 -5.33 9.39
C TYR A 36 -15.06 -3.86 9.61
N ARG A 37 -16.28 -3.40 9.27
CA ARG A 37 -16.67 -2.01 9.56
C ARG A 37 -16.68 -1.71 11.05
N SER A 38 -16.96 -2.68 11.91
CA SER A 38 -16.93 -2.50 13.37
C SER A 38 -15.53 -2.60 13.96
N ARG A 39 -14.71 -3.58 13.56
CA ARG A 39 -13.40 -3.85 14.21
C ARG A 39 -12.17 -3.28 13.49
N GLY A 40 -12.25 -3.02 12.19
CA GLY A 40 -11.10 -2.65 11.35
C GLY A 40 -10.17 -3.83 11.00
N ILE A 41 -8.96 -3.50 10.54
CA ILE A 41 -7.92 -4.46 10.13
C ILE A 41 -7.34 -5.17 11.35
N SER A 42 -7.38 -6.50 11.39
CA SER A 42 -7.05 -7.37 12.52
C SER A 42 -5.83 -8.26 12.26
N ILE A 43 -5.20 -8.74 13.34
CA ILE A 43 -4.13 -9.74 13.27
C ILE A 43 -4.65 -11.00 12.54
N GLY A 44 -3.87 -11.47 11.57
CA GLY A 44 -4.19 -12.60 10.71
C GLY A 44 -4.85 -12.25 9.38
N ASP A 45 -5.24 -10.99 9.16
CA ASP A 45 -5.80 -10.57 7.89
C ASP A 45 -4.74 -10.67 6.78
N VAL A 46 -5.09 -11.38 5.71
CA VAL A 46 -4.34 -11.47 4.45
C VAL A 46 -4.98 -10.51 3.46
N GLY A 47 -4.16 -9.72 2.79
CA GLY A 47 -4.62 -8.68 1.88
C GLY A 47 -3.50 -8.04 1.09
N ARG A 48 -3.77 -6.82 0.60
CA ARG A 48 -2.76 -5.91 0.04
C ARG A 48 -3.03 -4.49 0.50
N VAL A 49 -1.99 -3.66 0.55
CA VAL A 49 -2.18 -2.20 0.58
C VAL A 49 -2.29 -1.71 -0.86
N THR A 50 -3.38 -1.00 -1.19
CA THR A 50 -3.60 -0.51 -2.56
C THR A 50 -2.90 0.83 -2.80
N GLN A 51 -2.86 1.24 -4.07
CA GLN A 51 -2.39 2.58 -4.48
C GLN A 51 -3.32 3.71 -4.01
N ASP A 52 -4.46 3.41 -3.40
CA ASP A 52 -5.35 4.39 -2.78
C ASP A 52 -5.11 4.50 -1.28
N GLY A 53 -4.19 3.70 -0.71
CA GLY A 53 -3.80 3.77 0.70
C GLY A 53 -4.72 3.04 1.65
N ILE A 54 -5.65 2.27 1.10
CA ILE A 54 -6.54 1.38 1.84
C ILE A 54 -5.94 -0.02 1.93
N PHE A 55 -6.38 -0.78 2.93
CA PHE A 55 -6.14 -2.21 2.98
C PHE A 55 -7.27 -2.96 2.29
N ASP A 56 -6.90 -3.80 1.33
CA ASP A 56 -7.79 -4.63 0.54
C ASP A 56 -7.75 -6.08 1.07
N PHE A 57 -8.88 -6.53 1.64
CA PHE A 57 -8.97 -7.77 2.40
C PHE A 57 -9.21 -8.98 1.51
N PHE A 58 -8.54 -10.09 1.82
CA PHE A 58 -8.77 -11.38 1.16
C PHE A 58 -9.43 -12.40 2.10
N PHE A 59 -8.83 -12.68 3.25
CA PHE A 59 -9.33 -13.60 4.29
C PHE A 59 -8.49 -13.42 5.56
N ASN A 60 -8.84 -14.07 6.67
CA ASN A 60 -8.08 -14.12 7.91
C ASN A 60 -7.65 -15.56 8.22
N ILE A 61 -6.36 -15.76 8.50
CA ILE A 61 -5.77 -17.10 8.69
C ILE A 61 -6.23 -17.81 9.97
N PHE A 62 -6.74 -17.10 10.98
CA PHE A 62 -7.14 -17.67 12.26
C PHE A 62 -8.63 -18.00 12.32
N LEU A 63 -9.42 -17.55 11.35
CA LEU A 63 -10.86 -17.77 11.29
C LEU A 63 -11.18 -18.90 10.33
N SER A 64 -12.27 -19.64 10.57
CA SER A 64 -12.70 -20.72 9.66
C SER A 64 -13.21 -20.17 8.33
N SER A 65 -13.34 -21.03 7.32
CA SER A 65 -13.93 -20.67 6.01
C SER A 65 -15.35 -20.12 6.15
N GLU A 66 -16.11 -20.63 7.12
CA GLU A 66 -17.51 -20.29 7.38
C GLU A 66 -17.69 -19.02 8.21
N ASP A 67 -16.61 -18.51 8.80
CA ASP A 67 -16.66 -17.24 9.54
C ASP A 67 -17.12 -16.11 8.60
N PRO A 68 -18.01 -15.20 9.02
CA PRO A 68 -18.51 -14.11 8.17
C PRO A 68 -17.43 -13.22 7.54
N VAL A 69 -16.23 -13.20 8.13
CA VAL A 69 -15.06 -12.48 7.66
C VAL A 69 -14.46 -13.14 6.42
N ASN A 70 -14.37 -14.46 6.46
CA ASN A 70 -13.82 -15.26 5.39
C ASN A 70 -14.89 -15.53 4.34
N ALA A 71 -16.16 -15.67 4.73
CA ALA A 71 -17.33 -15.79 3.86
C ALA A 71 -17.18 -16.85 2.75
N ASN A 72 -16.48 -17.94 3.04
CA ASN A 72 -16.07 -18.98 2.08
C ASN A 72 -15.20 -18.48 0.91
N GLU A 73 -14.56 -17.32 1.06
CA GLU A 73 -13.62 -16.73 0.10
C GLU A 73 -12.15 -17.11 0.38
N THR A 74 -11.92 -18.23 1.07
CA THR A 74 -10.59 -18.77 1.38
C THR A 74 -10.06 -19.68 0.28
N PRO A 75 -8.74 -19.91 0.19
CA PRO A 75 -8.13 -20.86 -0.74
C PRO A 75 -8.71 -22.28 -0.64
N GLU A 76 -8.58 -23.07 -1.71
CA GLU A 76 -8.97 -24.48 -1.69
C GLU A 76 -8.20 -25.25 -0.62
N GLY A 77 -8.90 -26.08 0.15
CA GLY A 77 -8.31 -26.85 1.24
C GLY A 77 -7.82 -26.00 2.42
N PHE A 78 -8.27 -24.75 2.53
CA PHE A 78 -7.88 -23.86 3.62
C PHE A 78 -8.16 -24.48 4.99
N MET A 79 -7.12 -24.53 5.82
CA MET A 79 -7.20 -24.94 7.22
C MET A 79 -6.72 -23.78 8.10
N PRO A 80 -7.56 -23.24 8.98
CA PRO A 80 -7.18 -22.12 9.83
C PRO A 80 -5.98 -22.46 10.71
N LEU A 81 -5.08 -21.51 10.89
CA LEU A 81 -4.04 -21.60 11.89
C LEU A 81 -4.68 -21.52 13.29
N ALA A 82 -4.14 -22.29 14.24
CA ALA A 82 -4.61 -22.25 15.62
C ALA A 82 -4.57 -20.82 16.17
N MET A 83 -5.65 -20.40 16.83
CA MET A 83 -5.78 -19.06 17.40
C MET A 83 -4.65 -18.79 18.41
N TYR A 84 -4.02 -17.63 18.28
CA TYR A 84 -3.05 -17.15 19.26
C TYR A 84 -3.72 -16.91 20.62
N GLN A 85 -2.95 -17.01 21.70
CA GLN A 85 -3.47 -16.68 23.02
C GLN A 85 -3.39 -15.17 23.24
N PRO A 86 -4.30 -14.55 24.03
CA PRO A 86 -4.24 -13.13 24.32
C PRO A 86 -2.89 -12.66 24.89
N LYS A 87 -2.21 -13.52 25.66
CA LYS A 87 -0.87 -13.26 26.21
C LYS A 87 0.24 -13.16 25.16
N ASP A 88 0.01 -13.69 23.95
CA ASP A 88 0.98 -13.65 22.86
C ASP A 88 0.92 -12.32 22.09
N VAL A 89 -0.04 -11.45 22.45
CA VAL A 89 -0.24 -10.12 21.86
C VAL A 89 0.35 -9.07 22.78
N PHE A 90 1.32 -8.33 22.28
CA PHE A 90 1.82 -7.11 22.87
C PHE A 90 0.82 -5.97 22.65
N HIS A 91 0.59 -5.19 23.70
CA HIS A 91 -0.28 -4.02 23.65
C HIS A 91 0.48 -2.79 24.13
N LEU A 92 0.36 -1.69 23.38
CA LEU A 92 0.86 -0.37 23.78
C LEU A 92 -0.20 0.69 23.51
N TYR A 93 -0.45 1.54 24.51
CA TYR A 93 -1.38 2.66 24.41
C TYR A 93 -0.59 3.96 24.39
N HIS A 94 -0.85 4.79 23.38
CA HIS A 94 -0.36 6.17 23.38
C HIS A 94 -1.44 7.10 23.88
N ALA A 95 -1.04 8.04 24.74
CA ALA A 95 -1.96 9.01 25.31
C ALA A 95 -2.61 9.90 24.21
N PRO A 96 -3.82 10.41 24.47
CA PRO A 96 -4.43 11.46 23.65
C PRO A 96 -3.52 12.67 23.48
N GLY A 97 -3.73 13.46 22.42
CA GLY A 97 -2.94 14.65 22.14
C GLY A 97 -1.51 14.36 21.67
N SER A 98 -1.25 13.16 21.15
CA SER A 98 0.05 12.73 20.61
C SER A 98 0.17 13.02 19.11
N HIS A 99 1.36 12.81 18.55
CA HIS A 99 1.60 12.96 17.12
C HIS A 99 2.78 12.10 16.67
N VAL A 100 2.84 11.83 15.36
CA VAL A 100 4.01 11.25 14.67
C VAL A 100 4.42 12.25 13.59
N SER A 101 5.68 12.65 13.56
CA SER A 101 6.16 13.62 12.57
C SER A 101 7.61 13.36 12.19
N THR A 102 7.98 13.83 10.99
CA THR A 102 9.38 13.83 10.55
C THR A 102 10.22 14.80 11.36
N SER A 103 11.54 14.63 11.36
CA SER A 103 12.49 15.53 12.04
C SER A 103 12.44 16.98 11.53
N THR A 104 11.96 17.18 10.31
CA THR A 104 11.73 18.47 9.64
C THR A 104 10.47 19.20 10.15
N VAL A 105 9.71 18.55 11.02
CA VAL A 105 8.46 19.05 11.60
C VAL A 105 8.55 19.03 13.12
N ALA A 106 8.61 20.21 13.72
CA ALA A 106 8.66 20.38 15.18
C ALA A 106 7.29 20.77 15.74
N ARG A 107 6.81 20.03 16.75
CA ARG A 107 5.64 20.45 17.53
C ARG A 107 5.99 21.71 18.33
N GLN A 108 5.11 22.71 18.23
CA GLN A 108 5.19 23.91 19.05
C GLN A 108 4.20 23.77 20.20
N ASP A 109 4.71 23.55 21.42
CA ASP A 109 3.88 23.56 22.61
C ASP A 109 3.44 25.00 22.90
N VAL A 110 2.15 25.23 22.80
CA VAL A 110 1.53 26.48 23.23
C VAL A 110 1.28 26.29 24.71
N GLY A 111 2.09 26.93 25.56
CA GLY A 111 2.12 26.73 27.02
C GLY A 111 0.78 26.93 27.71
N VAL A 112 -0.04 25.87 27.74
CA VAL A 112 -1.26 25.77 28.53
C VAL A 112 -1.21 24.43 29.25
N SER A 113 -1.11 24.52 30.57
CA SER A 113 -1.15 23.41 31.52
C SER A 113 -2.56 22.82 31.56
N SER A 114 -2.81 21.74 30.81
CA SER A 114 -3.96 20.87 31.09
C SER A 114 -3.69 19.48 30.51
N ASP A 115 -3.85 18.45 31.34
CA ASP A 115 -3.71 17.02 31.01
C ASP A 115 -4.92 16.48 30.19
N ILE A 116 -5.65 17.38 29.53
CA ILE A 116 -6.82 17.12 28.71
C ILE A 116 -6.51 17.69 27.34
N VAL A 117 -6.82 16.95 26.28
CA VAL A 117 -6.67 17.29 24.84
C VAL A 117 -6.57 18.80 24.65
N PRO A 118 -5.49 19.34 24.05
CA PRO A 118 -5.31 20.79 24.03
C PRO A 118 -6.54 21.41 23.37
N ASP A 119 -7.29 22.21 24.14
CA ASP A 119 -8.43 23.02 23.68
C ASP A 119 -8.07 23.88 22.43
N ASN A 120 -6.80 23.97 22.08
CA ASN A 120 -6.23 24.74 20.98
C ASN A 120 -5.70 23.93 19.78
N GLY A 121 -5.83 22.60 19.80
CA GLY A 121 -5.30 21.73 18.74
C GLY A 121 -3.77 21.64 18.72
N PHE A 122 -3.20 21.20 17.59
CA PHE A 122 -1.77 21.05 17.37
C PHE A 122 -1.23 22.21 16.54
N ILE A 123 -0.01 22.65 16.83
CA ILE A 123 0.75 23.57 15.99
C ILE A 123 2.09 22.93 15.66
N PHE A 124 2.42 22.88 14.38
CA PHE A 124 3.66 22.33 13.86
C PHE A 124 4.41 23.40 13.07
N ARG A 125 5.71 23.55 13.34
CA ARG A 125 6.64 24.31 12.52
C ARG A 125 7.30 23.36 11.52
N CYS A 126 7.20 23.70 10.25
CA CYS A 126 7.73 22.93 9.13
C CYS A 126 8.87 23.71 8.47
N ASP A 127 9.98 23.02 8.17
CA ASP A 127 11.08 23.60 7.39
C ASP A 127 10.79 23.62 5.88
N VAL A 128 11.79 24.07 5.10
CA VAL A 128 11.72 24.21 3.64
C VAL A 128 11.83 22.91 2.83
N THR A 129 12.18 21.80 3.46
CA THR A 129 12.55 20.56 2.74
C THR A 129 11.34 19.72 2.38
N GLN A 130 11.05 18.66 3.11
CA GLN A 130 9.84 17.87 2.98
C GLN A 130 9.52 17.26 4.33
N GLY A 131 8.25 16.97 4.57
CA GLY A 131 7.84 16.41 5.84
C GLY A 131 6.44 15.89 5.82
N ALA A 132 6.13 15.13 6.86
CA ALA A 132 4.81 14.60 7.09
C ALA A 132 4.49 14.63 8.58
N VAL A 133 3.20 14.77 8.87
CA VAL A 133 2.68 14.76 10.23
C VAL A 133 1.38 13.96 10.28
N LEU A 134 1.26 13.15 11.33
CA LEU A 134 0.06 12.48 11.78
C LEU A 134 -0.26 13.01 13.18
N ALA A 135 -1.28 13.86 13.26
CA ALA A 135 -1.82 14.35 14.52
C ALA A 135 -2.85 13.35 15.06
N LEU A 136 -2.74 13.05 16.36
CA LEU A 136 -3.54 12.04 17.05
C LEU A 136 -4.23 12.69 18.27
N PRO A 137 -5.40 13.34 18.06
CA PRO A 137 -6.14 13.97 19.15
C PRO A 137 -6.55 12.97 20.24
N HIS A 138 -6.94 11.77 19.83
CA HIS A 138 -7.32 10.68 20.71
C HIS A 138 -6.20 9.64 20.84
N SER A 139 -6.31 8.80 21.88
CA SER A 139 -5.37 7.72 22.13
C SER A 139 -5.26 6.77 20.96
N THR A 140 -4.07 6.21 20.75
CA THR A 140 -3.88 5.10 19.82
C THR A 140 -3.60 3.80 20.56
N HIS A 141 -3.95 2.70 19.92
CA HIS A 141 -3.76 1.35 20.45
C HIS A 141 -2.97 0.52 19.44
N LEU A 142 -1.73 0.20 19.79
CA LEU A 142 -0.89 -0.72 19.07
C LEU A 142 -1.10 -2.13 19.63
N GLN A 143 -1.41 -3.07 18.72
CA GLN A 143 -1.41 -4.50 18.99
C GLN A 143 -0.41 -5.18 18.06
N LYS A 144 0.48 -6.01 18.61
CA LYS A 144 1.44 -6.79 17.81
C LYS A 144 1.55 -8.21 18.35
N LEU A 145 1.51 -9.20 17.47
CA LEU A 145 1.82 -10.58 17.84
C LEU A 145 3.33 -10.70 18.13
N GLN A 146 3.70 -11.26 19.28
CA GLN A 146 5.11 -11.36 19.70
C GLN A 146 5.83 -12.57 19.10
N ASN A 147 5.16 -13.73 19.07
CA ASN A 147 5.72 -14.94 18.49
C ASN A 147 5.09 -15.20 17.12
N ILE A 148 5.75 -14.68 16.08
CA ILE A 148 5.27 -14.79 14.71
C ILE A 148 5.83 -16.01 13.96
N GLY A 149 6.65 -16.85 14.58
CA GLY A 149 7.30 -17.98 13.90
C GLY A 149 6.30 -18.97 13.30
N THR A 150 5.24 -19.32 14.04
CA THR A 150 4.16 -20.18 13.52
C THR A 150 3.40 -19.54 12.36
N VAL A 151 3.22 -18.21 12.41
CA VAL A 151 2.58 -17.43 11.35
C VAL A 151 3.46 -17.37 10.10
N GLN A 152 4.77 -17.22 10.26
CA GLN A 152 5.75 -17.26 9.18
C GLN A 152 5.79 -18.64 8.51
N CYS A 153 5.89 -19.73 9.28
CA CYS A 153 5.86 -21.08 8.72
C CYS A 153 4.55 -21.36 7.96
N TYR A 154 3.42 -20.92 8.51
CA TYR A 154 2.12 -21.05 7.86
C TYR A 154 2.07 -20.25 6.56
N ALA A 155 2.48 -18.98 6.58
CA ALA A 155 2.53 -18.14 5.39
C ALA A 155 3.48 -18.70 4.31
N ALA A 156 4.67 -19.16 4.68
CA ALA A 156 5.64 -19.75 3.77
C ALA A 156 5.07 -20.98 3.05
N ARG A 157 4.38 -21.85 3.79
CA ARG A 157 3.77 -23.07 3.25
C ARG A 157 2.62 -22.79 2.28
N HIS A 158 1.84 -21.73 2.51
CA HIS A 158 0.62 -21.46 1.77
C HIS A 158 0.73 -20.32 0.75
N ALA A 159 1.82 -19.56 0.71
CA ALA A 159 2.00 -18.38 -0.12
C ALA A 159 1.63 -18.60 -1.60
N ALA A 160 2.08 -19.70 -2.21
CA ALA A 160 1.76 -20.04 -3.61
C ALA A 160 0.24 -20.20 -3.82
N SER A 161 -0.41 -21.02 -2.99
CA SER A 161 -1.86 -21.24 -3.06
C SER A 161 -2.68 -19.97 -2.81
N TRP A 162 -2.18 -19.06 -1.97
CA TRP A 162 -2.83 -17.76 -1.74
C TRP A 162 -2.80 -16.89 -2.98
N TYR A 163 -1.64 -16.81 -3.65
CA TYR A 163 -1.52 -16.11 -4.91
C TYR A 163 -2.43 -16.73 -5.99
N GLU A 164 -2.43 -18.05 -6.14
CA GLU A 164 -3.30 -18.75 -7.11
C GLU A 164 -4.78 -18.48 -6.85
N HIS A 165 -5.21 -18.55 -5.59
CA HIS A 165 -6.60 -18.29 -5.22
C HIS A 165 -7.03 -16.85 -5.50
N VAL A 166 -6.18 -15.89 -5.11
CA VAL A 166 -6.46 -14.46 -5.26
C VAL A 166 -6.45 -14.03 -6.73
N ASN A 167 -5.54 -14.58 -7.54
CA ASN A 167 -5.42 -14.23 -8.96
C ASN A 167 -6.30 -15.07 -9.88
N GLY A 168 -6.58 -16.32 -9.53
CA GLY A 168 -7.42 -17.23 -10.29
C GLY A 168 -8.90 -16.95 -10.05
N PRO A 169 -9.61 -17.71 -9.18
CA PRO A 169 -11.05 -17.56 -8.96
C PRO A 169 -11.51 -16.14 -8.62
N ARG A 170 -10.68 -15.36 -7.91
CA ARG A 170 -11.04 -14.00 -7.50
C ARG A 170 -10.62 -12.90 -8.48
N GLY A 171 -9.76 -13.20 -9.46
CA GLY A 171 -9.36 -12.27 -10.52
C GLY A 171 -8.80 -10.93 -10.01
N ARG A 172 -8.11 -10.90 -8.85
CA ARG A 172 -7.70 -9.65 -8.18
C ARG A 172 -6.43 -9.00 -8.77
N GLU A 173 -5.77 -9.69 -9.70
CA GLU A 173 -4.56 -9.25 -10.40
C GLU A 173 -3.45 -8.77 -9.46
N LEU A 174 -3.27 -9.48 -8.34
CA LEU A 174 -2.22 -9.23 -7.37
C LEU A 174 -0.85 -9.47 -8.00
N LYS A 175 0.07 -8.51 -7.86
CA LYS A 175 1.44 -8.67 -8.36
C LYS A 175 2.31 -9.34 -7.30
N ASN A 176 3.38 -9.97 -7.75
CA ASN A 176 4.38 -10.56 -6.85
C ASN A 176 4.92 -9.51 -5.87
N GLY A 177 4.98 -9.85 -4.58
CA GLY A 177 5.35 -8.96 -3.49
C GLY A 177 4.26 -8.01 -3.00
N GLU A 178 3.04 -8.02 -3.56
CA GLU A 178 1.92 -7.22 -3.04
C GLU A 178 1.08 -7.94 -1.97
N LEU A 179 1.31 -9.23 -1.75
CA LEU A 179 0.60 -10.00 -0.73
C LEU A 179 1.16 -9.65 0.65
N TYR A 180 0.25 -9.33 1.57
CA TYR A 180 0.58 -8.86 2.90
C TYR A 180 -0.24 -9.60 3.96
N LEU A 181 0.42 -10.07 5.01
CA LEU A 181 -0.22 -10.74 6.14
C LEU A 181 -0.01 -9.92 7.41
N VAL A 182 -1.09 -9.45 8.00
CA VAL A 182 -1.09 -8.59 9.19
C VAL A 182 -0.73 -9.39 10.45
N THR A 183 0.31 -8.97 11.15
CA THR A 183 0.73 -9.50 12.47
C THR A 183 0.50 -8.48 13.59
N GLY A 184 0.21 -7.23 13.24
CA GLY A 184 -0.10 -6.15 14.17
C GLY A 184 -0.64 -4.91 13.48
N HIS A 185 -1.15 -3.98 14.27
CA HIS A 185 -1.72 -2.72 13.78
C HIS A 185 -1.76 -1.66 14.88
N GLU A 186 -1.67 -0.39 14.48
CA GLU A 186 -1.95 0.75 15.34
C GLU A 186 -3.25 1.42 14.92
N ARG A 187 -4.22 1.51 15.85
CA ARG A 187 -5.55 2.08 15.57
C ARG A 187 -5.86 3.31 16.42
N THR A 188 -6.77 4.12 15.91
CA THR A 188 -7.30 5.32 16.58
C THR A 188 -8.78 5.52 16.23
N VAL A 189 -9.42 6.50 16.86
CA VAL A 189 -10.78 6.97 16.53
C VAL A 189 -10.77 8.25 15.70
N SER A 190 -9.68 9.03 15.75
CA SER A 190 -9.57 10.32 15.06
C SER A 190 -8.13 10.58 14.67
N TRP A 191 -7.92 11.28 13.56
CA TRP A 191 -6.59 11.56 13.05
C TRP A 191 -6.59 12.77 12.13
N GLY A 192 -5.44 13.41 12.02
CA GLY A 192 -5.14 14.41 10.99
C GLY A 192 -3.84 14.06 10.32
N MET A 193 -3.81 14.05 8.99
CA MET A 193 -2.64 13.80 8.19
C MET A 193 -2.35 15.01 7.29
N ALA A 194 -1.08 15.39 7.24
CA ALA A 194 -0.59 16.37 6.28
C ALA A 194 0.81 16.00 5.82
N SER A 195 1.11 16.29 4.56
CA SER A 195 2.45 16.16 3.99
C SER A 195 2.77 17.37 3.11
N TYR A 196 4.06 17.64 2.93
CA TYR A 196 4.55 18.69 2.06
C TYR A 196 5.88 18.30 1.42
N HIS A 197 6.11 18.83 0.23
CA HIS A 197 7.36 18.64 -0.51
C HIS A 197 7.79 19.98 -1.08
N LYS A 198 8.96 20.46 -0.61
CA LYS A 198 9.61 21.73 -0.89
C LYS A 198 8.74 22.94 -0.57
N SER A 199 9.26 23.85 0.26
CA SER A 199 8.66 25.15 0.53
C SER A 199 9.69 26.26 0.31
N ASN A 200 9.21 27.46 -0.02
CA ASN A 200 10.08 28.64 -0.19
C ASN A 200 10.58 29.20 1.15
N CYS A 201 9.84 28.94 2.22
CA CYS A 201 10.18 29.37 3.58
C CYS A 201 9.61 28.41 4.62
N ASP A 202 10.12 28.50 5.85
CA ASP A 202 9.50 27.87 7.01
C ASP A 202 8.05 28.32 7.14
N PHE A 203 7.18 27.39 7.51
CA PHE A 203 5.75 27.68 7.68
C PHE A 203 5.17 26.93 8.87
N ARG A 204 3.91 27.24 9.21
CA ARG A 204 3.19 26.58 10.30
C ARG A 204 1.97 25.84 9.77
N LEU A 205 1.75 24.65 10.31
CA LEU A 205 0.51 23.89 10.20
C LEU A 205 -0.19 23.88 11.55
N LYS A 206 -1.48 24.18 11.54
CA LYS A 206 -2.35 24.09 12.71
C LYS A 206 -3.41 23.03 12.45
N PHE A 207 -3.63 22.13 13.40
CA PHE A 207 -4.68 21.12 13.35
C PHE A 207 -5.58 21.29 14.56
N GLN A 208 -6.83 21.66 14.35
CA GLN A 208 -7.74 21.99 15.46
C GLN A 208 -9.15 21.49 15.18
N GLU A 209 -9.93 21.29 16.24
CA GLU A 209 -11.36 21.09 16.12
C GLU A 209 -12.06 22.42 15.83
N ASN A 210 -13.02 22.42 14.92
CA ASN A 210 -13.86 23.56 14.61
C ASN A 210 -15.28 23.07 14.33
N THR A 211 -16.26 23.53 15.10
CA THR A 211 -17.70 23.26 14.87
C THR A 211 -17.97 21.78 14.54
N ASP A 212 -17.46 20.88 15.40
CA ASP A 212 -17.57 19.40 15.31
C ASP A 212 -16.74 18.70 14.22
N ARG A 213 -15.80 19.39 13.57
CA ARG A 213 -14.86 18.77 12.63
C ARG A 213 -13.43 19.21 12.87
N TYR A 214 -12.51 18.25 12.86
CA TYR A 214 -11.10 18.58 12.73
C TYR A 214 -10.80 19.25 11.39
N ARG A 215 -9.89 20.23 11.40
CA ARG A 215 -9.43 20.93 10.21
C ARG A 215 -7.96 21.30 10.35
N TRP A 216 -7.26 21.20 9.23
CA TRP A 216 -5.92 21.77 9.05
C TRP A 216 -5.99 23.22 8.53
N SER A 217 -5.22 24.12 9.12
CA SER A 217 -4.98 25.49 8.65
C SER A 217 -3.47 25.81 8.59
N GLY A 218 -3.07 26.73 7.70
CA GLY A 218 -1.68 27.06 7.40
C GLY A 218 -1.60 28.19 6.36
N VAL A 219 -0.40 28.65 6.00
CA VAL A 219 -0.17 29.97 5.35
C VAL A 219 -1.06 30.25 4.12
N VAL A 220 -1.72 31.42 4.21
CA VAL A 220 -2.51 32.11 3.16
C VAL A 220 -1.70 32.22 1.86
N GLY A 221 -2.26 31.71 0.75
CA GLY A 221 -1.70 31.85 -0.61
C GLY A 221 -1.16 30.57 -1.25
N GLN A 222 -1.06 29.46 -0.50
CA GLN A 222 -0.75 28.11 -1.03
C GLN A 222 -1.70 27.03 -0.48
N ASP A 223 -2.92 27.42 -0.09
CA ASP A 223 -3.96 26.51 0.36
C ASP A 223 -4.45 25.65 -0.81
N ASN A 224 -3.75 24.55 -1.06
CA ASN A 224 -4.33 23.44 -1.79
C ASN A 224 -4.96 22.48 -0.77
N PRO A 225 -6.29 22.50 -0.57
CA PRO A 225 -6.98 21.65 0.41
C PRO A 225 -6.76 20.14 0.18
N SER A 226 -6.29 19.74 -1.00
CA SER A 226 -5.92 18.35 -1.34
C SER A 226 -4.84 17.74 -0.43
N LYS A 227 -3.92 18.57 0.09
CA LYS A 227 -2.70 18.16 0.84
C LYS A 227 -2.93 17.62 2.25
N ARG A 228 -4.19 17.57 2.69
CA ARG A 228 -4.57 17.45 4.10
C ARG A 228 -5.79 16.55 4.22
N LYS A 229 -5.69 15.49 5.02
CA LYS A 229 -6.81 14.62 5.36
C LYS A 229 -7.02 14.61 6.86
N CYS A 230 -8.26 14.46 7.30
CA CYS A 230 -8.56 14.28 8.70
C CYS A 230 -9.91 13.61 8.88
N TYR A 231 -10.06 12.95 10.02
CA TYR A 231 -11.30 12.33 10.44
C TYR A 231 -11.60 12.70 11.89
N ASN A 232 -12.83 13.13 12.13
CA ASN A 232 -13.40 13.34 13.47
C ASN A 232 -14.65 12.45 13.59
N PRO A 233 -14.77 11.61 14.62
CA PRO A 233 -16.05 10.98 14.93
C PRO A 233 -17.09 12.06 15.29
N SER A 234 -18.36 11.81 14.97
CA SER A 234 -19.43 12.72 15.40
C SER A 234 -19.54 12.69 16.93
N SER A 235 -19.70 13.86 17.56
CA SER A 235 -19.81 14.04 19.02
C SER A 235 -20.98 13.27 19.67
N THR A 236 -21.91 12.75 18.86
CA THR A 236 -23.11 12.04 19.30
C THR A 236 -22.96 10.52 19.40
N ASN A 237 -21.89 9.92 18.85
CA ASN A 237 -21.67 8.46 18.87
C ASN A 237 -20.25 8.11 19.30
N VAL A 238 -20.12 7.08 20.15
CA VAL A 238 -18.82 6.47 20.46
C VAL A 238 -18.39 5.68 19.23
N SER A 239 -17.58 6.30 18.37
CA SER A 239 -17.00 5.60 17.23
C SER A 239 -16.01 4.53 17.71
N PRO A 240 -16.04 3.30 17.16
CA PRO A 240 -15.06 2.29 17.51
C PRO A 240 -13.66 2.71 17.04
N PRO A 241 -12.58 2.31 17.75
CA PRO A 241 -11.20 2.53 17.34
C PRO A 241 -10.80 1.57 16.20
N ASN A 242 -11.45 1.72 15.04
CA ASN A 242 -11.30 0.87 13.87
C ASN A 242 -10.49 1.54 12.73
N HIS A 243 -10.03 2.78 12.92
CA HIS A 243 -9.19 3.47 11.94
C HIS A 243 -7.73 3.05 12.13
N THR A 244 -7.14 2.40 11.13
CA THR A 244 -5.76 1.88 11.22
C THR A 244 -4.77 2.84 10.60
N VAL A 245 -3.84 3.38 11.39
CA VAL A 245 -2.85 4.37 10.93
C VAL A 245 -1.52 3.74 10.53
N PHE A 246 -1.16 2.62 11.17
CA PHE A 246 0.01 1.81 10.82
C PHE A 246 -0.32 0.32 10.86
N LEU A 247 0.33 -0.43 9.97
CA LEU A 247 0.31 -1.89 9.92
C LEU A 247 1.66 -2.46 10.34
N HIS A 248 1.63 -3.65 10.93
CA HIS A 248 2.77 -4.52 11.05
C HIS A 248 2.41 -5.86 10.43
N GLY A 249 3.34 -6.45 9.68
CA GLY A 249 3.03 -7.64 8.93
C GLY A 249 4.17 -8.15 8.08
N LEU A 250 3.87 -9.23 7.38
CA LEU A 250 4.78 -9.92 6.48
C LEU A 250 4.44 -9.52 5.05
N SER A 251 5.44 -8.99 4.34
CA SER A 251 5.42 -8.90 2.89
C SER A 251 5.83 -10.26 2.31
N ILE A 252 5.05 -10.79 1.38
CA ILE A 252 5.22 -12.14 0.85
C ILE A 252 5.54 -12.06 -0.64
N SER A 253 6.62 -12.70 -1.08
CA SER A 253 6.99 -12.79 -2.50
C SER A 253 7.34 -14.22 -2.88
N LEU A 254 7.07 -14.59 -4.13
CA LEU A 254 7.49 -15.85 -4.74
C LEU A 254 8.73 -15.64 -5.62
N LYS A 255 9.56 -16.67 -5.75
CA LYS A 255 10.64 -16.68 -6.74
C LYS A 255 10.08 -16.54 -8.16
N GLN A 256 10.79 -15.83 -9.04
CA GLN A 256 10.32 -15.58 -10.41
C GLN A 256 9.98 -16.88 -11.17
N GLY A 257 10.80 -17.92 -11.06
CA GLY A 257 10.50 -19.21 -11.71
C GLY A 257 9.22 -19.87 -11.20
N LEU A 258 8.92 -19.78 -9.89
CA LEU A 258 7.66 -20.26 -9.34
C LEU A 258 6.49 -19.38 -9.81
N TRP A 259 6.67 -18.05 -9.80
CA TRP A 259 5.67 -17.12 -10.32
C TRP A 259 5.29 -17.41 -11.78
N ASP A 260 6.29 -17.63 -12.63
CA ASP A 260 6.10 -17.94 -14.05
C ASP A 260 5.46 -19.31 -14.26
N MET A 261 5.70 -20.30 -13.38
CA MET A 261 4.97 -21.57 -13.45
C MET A 261 3.48 -21.41 -13.12
N LEU A 262 3.13 -20.53 -12.18
CA LEU A 262 1.74 -20.34 -11.74
C LEU A 262 0.94 -19.44 -12.69
N PHE A 263 1.58 -18.41 -13.25
CA PHE A 263 0.89 -17.34 -13.99
C PHE A 263 1.47 -17.07 -15.38
N GLY A 264 2.57 -17.73 -15.76
CA GLY A 264 3.15 -17.59 -17.08
C GLY A 264 2.25 -18.22 -18.14
N THR A 265 2.11 -17.52 -19.27
CA THR A 265 1.38 -18.06 -20.42
C THR A 265 2.26 -19.12 -21.11
N VAL A 266 1.88 -20.40 -21.06
CA VAL A 266 2.48 -21.40 -21.94
C VAL A 266 1.88 -21.20 -23.34
N SER A 267 2.56 -20.46 -24.19
CA SER A 267 2.26 -20.47 -25.63
C SER A 267 2.96 -21.67 -26.25
N VAL A 268 2.19 -22.65 -26.73
CA VAL A 268 2.71 -23.63 -27.69
C VAL A 268 2.84 -22.89 -29.01
N GLU A 269 4.04 -22.44 -29.35
CA GLU A 269 4.35 -22.19 -30.75
C GLU A 269 4.39 -23.56 -31.43
N THR A 270 3.31 -23.93 -32.12
CA THR A 270 3.39 -24.99 -33.12
C THR A 270 4.43 -24.54 -34.14
N SER A 271 5.67 -25.04 -34.01
CA SER A 271 6.63 -25.04 -35.11
C SER A 271 5.88 -25.61 -36.30
N SER A 272 5.68 -24.78 -37.31
CA SER A 272 4.95 -25.10 -38.55
C SER A 272 5.20 -26.55 -38.92
N ILE A 273 4.19 -27.39 -38.74
CA ILE A 273 4.18 -28.74 -39.29
C ILE A 273 4.34 -28.51 -40.80
N PRO A 274 5.38 -29.05 -41.46
CA PRO A 274 5.50 -28.92 -42.90
C PRO A 274 4.20 -29.41 -43.52
N ASP A 275 3.61 -28.60 -44.41
CA ASP A 275 2.35 -28.89 -45.10
C ASP A 275 2.40 -30.27 -45.78
N PHE A 276 2.05 -31.32 -45.05
CA PHE A 276 1.66 -32.58 -45.65
C PHE A 276 0.21 -32.39 -46.07
N TYR A 277 0.05 -32.00 -47.34
CA TYR A 277 -1.21 -32.06 -48.06
C TYR A 277 -1.80 -33.48 -47.93
N VAL A 278 -2.71 -33.67 -46.98
CA VAL A 278 -3.60 -34.83 -46.99
C VAL A 278 -4.81 -34.44 -47.83
N HIS A 279 -4.84 -34.92 -49.07
CA HIS A 279 -6.02 -34.84 -49.93
C HIS A 279 -7.18 -35.60 -49.29
N PHE A 280 -8.15 -34.86 -48.75
CA PHE A 280 -9.50 -35.37 -48.60
C PHE A 280 -10.36 -34.87 -49.77
N ASP A 281 -10.36 -35.66 -50.84
CA ASP A 281 -11.48 -35.70 -51.76
C ASP A 281 -12.72 -36.19 -51.00
N ARG A 282 -13.72 -35.32 -50.79
CA ARG A 282 -15.10 -35.58 -51.24
C ARG A 282 -16.12 -34.55 -50.76
N LEU A 283 -16.98 -34.20 -51.73
CA LEU A 283 -18.39 -33.83 -51.64
C LEU A 283 -18.73 -32.35 -51.39
N ARG A 284 -18.93 -31.70 -52.54
CA ARG A 284 -19.84 -30.58 -52.78
C ARG A 284 -21.21 -30.84 -52.13
N GLY A 285 -21.69 -29.90 -51.31
CA GLY A 285 -23.06 -29.89 -50.81
C GLY A 285 -23.38 -28.65 -49.97
N SER A 286 -23.88 -27.61 -50.66
CA SER A 286 -24.77 -26.52 -50.17
C SER A 286 -24.49 -25.81 -48.84
N GLY A 287 -24.29 -24.50 -48.92
CA GLY A 287 -23.90 -23.65 -47.81
C GLY A 287 -24.98 -23.32 -46.79
N VAL A 288 -24.52 -22.83 -45.65
CA VAL A 288 -25.24 -21.90 -44.78
C VAL A 288 -24.21 -20.94 -44.18
N ASP A 289 -24.47 -19.67 -44.42
CA ASP A 289 -23.79 -18.50 -43.86
C ASP A 289 -23.92 -18.51 -42.32
N SER A 290 -22.81 -18.46 -41.59
CA SER A 290 -22.84 -18.05 -40.17
C SER A 290 -21.63 -17.20 -39.82
N LYS A 291 -21.89 -15.90 -39.74
CA LYS A 291 -21.00 -14.85 -39.26
C LYS A 291 -20.60 -15.15 -37.80
N ARG A 292 -19.29 -15.20 -37.52
CA ARG A 292 -18.77 -14.94 -36.16
C ARG A 292 -17.87 -13.70 -36.19
N ARG A 293 -18.28 -12.73 -35.38
CA ARG A 293 -17.66 -11.42 -35.16
C ARG A 293 -16.34 -11.58 -34.40
N LEU A 294 -15.31 -10.88 -34.87
CA LEU A 294 -14.06 -10.66 -34.15
C LEU A 294 -14.23 -9.53 -33.10
N PRO A 295 -13.47 -9.56 -31.98
CA PRO A 295 -13.53 -8.53 -30.94
C PRO A 295 -13.09 -7.13 -31.42
N TRP A 296 -13.74 -6.12 -30.85
CA TRP A 296 -13.79 -4.71 -31.25
C TRP A 296 -12.52 -3.87 -31.02
N TRP A 297 -11.47 -4.41 -30.40
CA TRP A 297 -10.27 -3.65 -30.03
C TRP A 297 -9.11 -3.74 -31.04
N SER A 298 -9.31 -4.43 -32.18
CA SER A 298 -8.29 -4.63 -33.23
C SER A 298 -8.27 -3.56 -34.34
N ARG A 299 -8.95 -2.42 -34.14
CA ARG A 299 -8.90 -1.29 -35.09
C ARG A 299 -8.54 -0.01 -34.36
N LEU A 300 -7.26 0.30 -34.23
CA LEU A 300 -6.80 1.68 -34.02
C LEU A 300 -5.28 1.84 -34.18
N PHE A 301 -4.67 1.37 -35.28
CA PHE A 301 -3.37 1.89 -35.73
C PHE A 301 -3.24 1.84 -37.26
N ARG A 302 -2.66 2.92 -37.85
CA ARG A 302 -2.48 3.32 -39.27
C ARG A 302 -3.58 4.29 -39.74
N THR A 303 -3.27 5.56 -40.02
CA THR A 303 -2.43 6.03 -41.14
C THR A 303 -1.70 7.37 -40.87
N ALA A 304 -0.70 7.67 -41.70
CA ALA A 304 0.24 8.79 -41.63
C ALA A 304 -0.02 9.91 -42.67
N GLY A 305 0.32 11.17 -42.31
CA GLY A 305 0.79 12.35 -43.13
C GLY A 305 -0.10 12.89 -44.28
N ARG A 306 -0.18 14.18 -44.68
CA ARG A 306 0.50 15.51 -44.56
C ARG A 306 -0.42 16.54 -45.33
N PRO A 307 -0.05 17.82 -45.66
CA PRO A 307 0.37 18.99 -44.86
C PRO A 307 -0.40 20.32 -45.19
N GLY A 308 -0.21 21.37 -44.38
CA GLY A 308 -0.12 22.78 -44.85
C GLY A 308 -1.16 23.82 -44.35
N ALA A 309 -0.70 24.84 -43.59
CA ALA A 309 -0.88 26.29 -43.82
C ALA A 309 -0.66 27.11 -42.51
N GLU A 310 0.23 28.11 -42.55
CA GLU A 310 0.44 29.15 -41.52
C GLU A 310 -0.67 30.24 -41.56
N PRO A 311 -0.85 31.04 -40.48
CA PRO A 311 -0.22 32.37 -40.47
C PRO A 311 0.26 32.91 -39.09
N GLN A 312 1.40 33.61 -39.17
CA GLN A 312 1.82 34.88 -38.53
C GLN A 312 1.78 35.15 -37.00
N ARG A 313 2.98 35.53 -36.55
CA ARG A 313 3.49 36.09 -35.28
C ARG A 313 2.59 37.08 -34.51
N ALA A 314 2.60 36.90 -33.18
CA ALA A 314 2.63 37.99 -32.21
C ALA A 314 3.65 37.65 -31.10
N ILE A 315 4.58 38.56 -30.84
CA ILE A 315 5.59 38.46 -29.78
C ILE A 315 4.94 38.90 -28.47
N SER A 316 4.86 38.00 -27.50
CA SER A 316 4.45 38.29 -26.12
C SER A 316 5.46 37.66 -25.17
N ASN A 317 6.22 38.51 -24.47
CA ASN A 317 7.10 38.11 -23.38
C ASN A 317 6.25 37.67 -22.18
N GLN A 318 6.11 36.36 -21.96
CA GLN A 318 5.65 35.79 -20.69
C GLN A 318 6.59 34.64 -20.31
N GLY A 319 6.97 34.61 -19.03
CA GLY A 319 7.96 33.68 -18.45
C GLY A 319 7.56 32.20 -18.56
N PRO A 320 8.40 31.27 -18.10
CA PRO A 320 8.23 29.85 -18.38
C PRO A 320 6.89 29.33 -17.86
N GLU A 321 5.98 29.08 -18.81
CA GLU A 321 4.68 28.47 -18.64
C GLU A 321 4.89 26.97 -18.36
N ALA A 322 4.48 26.51 -17.18
CA ALA A 322 4.61 25.11 -16.81
C ALA A 322 3.62 24.28 -17.65
N ILE A 323 4.16 23.48 -18.56
CA ILE A 323 3.39 22.49 -19.33
C ILE A 323 2.88 21.43 -18.35
N LEU A 324 1.59 21.53 -17.99
CA LEU A 324 0.83 20.47 -17.34
C LEU A 324 0.56 19.36 -18.36
N ALA A 325 1.55 18.49 -18.54
CA ALA A 325 1.30 17.18 -19.11
C ALA A 325 0.66 16.33 -18.00
N GLU A 326 -0.56 15.85 -18.25
CA GLU A 326 -1.17 14.78 -17.45
C GLU A 326 -0.29 13.53 -17.57
N PHE A 327 0.26 13.10 -16.43
CA PHE A 327 1.09 11.91 -16.30
C PHE A 327 0.42 10.87 -15.39
N PRO A 328 0.72 9.57 -15.57
CA PRO A 328 -0.15 8.48 -15.18
C PRO A 328 -0.24 8.31 -13.67
N ARG A 329 -1.42 7.88 -13.21
CA ARG A 329 -1.78 7.45 -11.85
C ARG A 329 -1.02 6.19 -11.39
N ASN A 330 0.31 6.18 -11.50
CA ASN A 330 1.15 5.07 -11.05
C ASN A 330 2.24 5.58 -10.11
N SER A 331 1.80 6.09 -8.95
CA SER A 331 2.64 6.25 -7.77
C SER A 331 2.92 4.87 -7.17
N LYS A 332 4.06 4.24 -7.51
CA LYS A 332 4.51 3.03 -6.80
C LYS A 332 5.06 3.46 -5.43
N ILE A 333 4.19 3.51 -4.42
CA ILE A 333 4.63 3.33 -3.03
C ILE A 333 5.26 1.94 -2.98
N SER A 334 6.58 1.89 -2.99
CA SER A 334 7.30 0.62 -2.95
C SER A 334 7.41 0.18 -1.51
N ASN A 335 6.70 -0.89 -1.15
CA ASN A 335 6.85 -1.53 0.14
C ASN A 335 8.32 -1.98 0.34
N PRO A 336 9.03 -1.50 1.38
CA PRO A 336 10.41 -1.91 1.62
C PRO A 336 10.58 -3.43 1.78
N GLY A 337 9.59 -4.11 2.38
CA GLY A 337 9.59 -5.57 2.51
C GLY A 337 9.56 -6.29 1.16
N LYS A 338 8.87 -5.72 0.15
CA LYS A 338 8.90 -6.25 -1.21
C LYS A 338 10.31 -6.15 -1.82
N LEU A 339 10.98 -5.00 -1.64
CA LEU A 339 12.33 -4.79 -2.17
C LEU A 339 13.34 -5.73 -1.50
N MET A 340 13.22 -5.94 -0.19
CA MET A 340 14.01 -6.93 0.53
C MET A 340 13.75 -8.34 0.03
N ASN A 341 12.49 -8.73 -0.18
CA ASN A 341 12.17 -10.04 -0.72
C ASN A 341 12.75 -10.25 -2.13
N GLU A 342 12.69 -9.25 -3.01
CA GLU A 342 13.33 -9.31 -4.35
C GLU A 342 14.84 -9.54 -4.23
N TYR A 343 15.49 -8.84 -3.29
CA TYR A 343 16.89 -9.05 -2.97
C TYR A 343 17.17 -10.47 -2.46
N ILE A 344 16.44 -10.94 -1.44
CA ILE A 344 16.58 -12.27 -0.84
C ILE A 344 16.46 -13.37 -1.91
N LEU A 345 15.41 -13.32 -2.74
CA LEU A 345 15.15 -14.31 -3.79
C LEU A 345 16.21 -14.29 -4.89
N SER A 346 16.90 -13.16 -5.11
CA SER A 346 18.02 -13.07 -6.05
C SER A 346 19.30 -13.74 -5.54
N LYS A 347 19.46 -13.86 -4.21
CA LYS A 347 20.66 -14.40 -3.55
C LYS A 347 20.50 -15.85 -3.07
N SER A 348 19.27 -16.30 -2.84
CA SER A 348 18.97 -17.66 -2.36
C SER A 348 18.37 -18.52 -3.47
N PRO A 349 19.19 -19.26 -4.25
CA PRO A 349 18.69 -20.06 -5.38
C PRO A 349 17.75 -21.19 -4.95
N ASP A 350 17.85 -21.70 -3.73
CA ASP A 350 17.02 -22.81 -3.26
C ASP A 350 15.70 -22.35 -2.60
N THR A 351 15.50 -21.04 -2.46
CA THR A 351 14.33 -20.46 -1.79
C THR A 351 13.25 -20.05 -2.78
N ASN A 352 12.05 -20.58 -2.63
CA ASN A 352 10.90 -20.27 -3.50
C ASN A 352 9.98 -19.19 -2.94
N VAL A 353 10.03 -18.93 -1.62
CA VAL A 353 9.18 -17.95 -0.93
C VAL A 353 10.06 -17.09 -0.04
N ALA A 354 9.93 -15.77 -0.14
CA ALA A 354 10.55 -14.83 0.78
C ALA A 354 9.48 -14.10 1.58
N LEU A 355 9.73 -14.01 2.88
CA LEU A 355 8.91 -13.30 3.86
C LEU A 355 9.80 -12.26 4.53
N THR A 356 9.40 -10.99 4.47
CA THR A 356 10.07 -9.92 5.23
C THR A 356 9.05 -9.28 6.14
N HIS A 357 9.35 -9.20 7.43
CA HIS A 357 8.49 -8.52 8.40
C HIS A 357 8.78 -7.02 8.41
N ASP A 358 7.77 -6.21 8.74
CA ASP A 358 7.94 -4.75 8.73
C ASP A 358 8.98 -4.22 9.72
N ASP A 359 9.19 -4.94 10.81
CA ASP A 359 10.21 -4.60 11.80
C ASP A 359 11.63 -4.70 11.18
N ASP A 360 11.87 -5.63 10.24
CA ASP A 360 13.17 -5.85 9.61
C ASP A 360 13.66 -4.62 8.85
N TRP A 361 12.77 -3.99 8.06
CA TRP A 361 13.13 -2.77 7.33
C TRP A 361 13.00 -1.50 8.18
N CYS A 362 12.16 -1.49 9.23
CA CYS A 362 12.07 -0.36 10.16
C CYS A 362 13.42 -0.09 10.83
N ASP A 363 14.12 -1.15 11.24
CA ASP A 363 15.44 -1.04 11.87
C ASP A 363 16.49 -0.44 10.93
N ILE A 364 16.41 -0.78 9.64
CA ILE A 364 17.29 -0.21 8.61
C ILE A 364 17.00 1.28 8.41
N LEU A 365 15.73 1.65 8.22
CA LEU A 365 15.34 2.99 7.77
C LEU A 365 15.53 4.07 8.83
N GLY A 366 15.31 3.77 10.10
CA GLY A 366 15.35 4.81 11.13
C GLY A 366 16.72 4.98 11.80
N ASP A 367 17.75 4.24 11.40
CA ASP A 367 19.12 4.41 11.93
C ASP A 367 19.97 5.40 11.12
N THR A 368 19.52 5.85 9.94
CA THR A 368 20.38 6.65 9.06
C THR A 368 19.65 7.82 8.37
N SER A 369 20.23 9.01 8.49
CA SER A 369 19.95 10.14 7.58
C SER A 369 20.36 9.86 6.14
N ASP A 370 21.13 8.78 5.94
CA ASP A 370 21.95 8.53 4.75
C ASP A 370 21.26 7.65 3.71
N ILE A 371 20.14 6.99 4.05
CA ILE A 371 19.32 6.29 3.06
C ILE A 371 18.49 7.32 2.29
N GLN A 372 19.03 7.76 1.16
CA GLN A 372 18.37 8.67 0.23
C GLN A 372 17.95 7.97 -1.06
N THR A 373 18.56 6.83 -1.37
CA THR A 373 18.32 6.05 -2.58
C THR A 373 18.01 4.58 -2.29
N LEU A 374 17.43 3.90 -3.28
CA LEU A 374 17.24 2.45 -3.24
C LEU A 374 18.57 1.70 -3.09
N ALA A 375 19.66 2.20 -3.70
CA ALA A 375 20.98 1.60 -3.56
C ALA A 375 21.50 1.68 -2.13
N ASP A 376 21.27 2.80 -1.45
CA ASP A 376 21.66 2.96 -0.03
C ASP A 376 20.88 1.98 0.86
N PHE A 377 19.58 1.82 0.60
CA PHE A 377 18.74 0.87 1.32
C PHE A 377 19.23 -0.57 1.12
N LEU A 378 19.44 -1.00 -0.12
CA LEU A 378 19.90 -2.36 -0.42
C LEU A 378 21.30 -2.65 0.15
N ARG A 379 22.20 -1.67 0.14
CA ARG A 379 23.51 -1.80 0.78
C ARG A 379 23.38 -2.02 2.29
N GLN A 380 22.48 -1.32 2.95
CA GLN A 380 22.23 -1.53 4.39
C GLN A 380 21.57 -2.90 4.66
N VAL A 381 20.72 -3.40 3.76
CA VAL A 381 20.21 -4.78 3.84
C VAL A 381 21.38 -5.78 3.76
N GLU A 382 22.29 -5.59 2.81
CA GLU A 382 23.49 -6.43 2.64
C GLU A 382 24.40 -6.43 3.88
N ASP A 383 24.64 -5.25 4.44
CA ASP A 383 25.56 -5.10 5.57
C ASP A 383 24.99 -5.67 6.89
N ARG A 384 23.65 -5.66 7.06
CA ARG A 384 23.00 -5.99 8.35
C ARG A 384 22.37 -7.37 8.42
N PHE A 385 21.98 -7.97 7.29
CA PHE A 385 21.25 -9.24 7.28
C PHE A 385 22.13 -10.39 6.85
N THR A 386 22.25 -11.39 7.72
CA THR A 386 22.71 -12.72 7.31
C THR A 386 21.49 -13.50 6.82
N LEU A 387 21.53 -14.00 5.58
CA LEU A 387 20.46 -14.83 5.04
C LEU A 387 20.40 -16.15 5.81
N CYS A 388 19.35 -16.33 6.61
CA CYS A 388 19.06 -17.60 7.28
C CYS A 388 18.06 -18.39 6.42
N THR A 389 18.48 -19.51 5.85
CA THR A 389 17.57 -20.46 5.20
C THR A 389 17.12 -21.50 6.21
N GLU A 390 15.84 -21.51 6.57
CA GLU A 390 15.25 -22.69 7.24
C GLU A 390 14.96 -23.74 6.17
N ASN A 391 15.66 -24.87 6.25
CA ASN A 391 15.31 -26.04 5.45
C ASN A 391 13.98 -26.59 6.00
N GLY A 392 12.96 -26.61 5.14
CA GLY A 392 11.55 -26.77 5.50
C GLY A 392 11.13 -28.07 6.18
#